data_AF-A0A7C2F092-F1
#
_entry.id   AF-A0A7C2F092-F1
#
_cell.length_a   1.000
_cell.length_b   1.000
_cell.length_c   1.000
_cell.angle_alpha   90.00
_cell.angle_beta   90.00
_cell.angle_gamma   90.00
#
_symmetry.space_group_name_H-M   'P 1'
#
loop_
_entity.id
_entity.type
_entity.pdbx_description
1 polymer ?
#
loop_
_entity_poly.entity_id
_entity_poly.type
_entity_poly.pdbx_seq_one_letter_code
_entity_poly.pdbx_strand_id
1 'polypeptide(L)'
;MFKNYLKIAFRNLRKNKIYGFINIFGLAIGLACTIFILLWIDYECRFDQFYKNSKQIQWVVRKYENPDGSTNFSPVTVLPLANALETEYPEVLKASRFNDAFGEFPIRYKNKTIFAEGSPADQDFFDIFTFSFKHGNATKALENSNSIVITKSISDKFFGESDPVGQTLQFELWGQWWDFMVTGVIENIPKNSHFKFDLLFPIAFLINRGWDENNWLNGCVKTYILTEPGISSKELSNKIADINLRHHPQATAETHLHPLTKIHLYDLDGGGRIIYVYIFAAIAIFILVISCINFINLSTVVSEKRTKEIGVRKTAGARRFQLGAQFLIESIFYSFIAFCIALFIVEFCSPVFNQFASTTIKLNYTGSIILWFVGIALFAGIFSGIYPSIVLSSASAIDAFKTMRSQQKLYGWPSLRKILVGFQFMLSIILIIGV
;
A
#
# COMPACT_ATOMS: atom_id res chain seq x y z
N MET A 1 18.28 -34.17 -18.00
CA MET A 1 18.61 -33.03 -18.89
C MET A 1 18.70 -31.69 -18.14
N PHE A 2 17.73 -31.34 -17.30
CA PHE A 2 17.71 -30.06 -16.55
C PHE A 2 18.99 -29.77 -15.73
N LYS A 3 19.52 -30.75 -14.98
CA LYS A 3 20.81 -30.62 -14.27
C LYS A 3 21.98 -30.22 -15.18
N ASN A 4 22.01 -30.71 -16.42
CA ASN A 4 23.05 -30.35 -17.37
C ASN A 4 22.90 -28.92 -17.87
N TYR A 5 21.67 -28.44 -18.10
CA TYR A 5 21.42 -27.05 -18.49
C TYR A 5 21.82 -26.07 -17.39
N LEU A 6 21.52 -26.35 -16.12
CA LEU A 6 21.98 -25.55 -14.99
C LEU A 6 23.51 -25.55 -14.86
N LYS A 7 24.15 -26.71 -15.00
CA LYS A 7 25.62 -26.81 -14.99
C LYS A 7 26.26 -25.99 -16.10
N ILE A 8 25.64 -25.97 -17.29
CA ILE A 8 26.11 -25.17 -18.42
C ILE A 8 25.92 -23.67 -18.14
N ALA A 9 24.76 -23.25 -17.63
CA ALA A 9 24.48 -21.87 -17.26
C ALA A 9 25.51 -21.34 -16.25
N PHE A 10 25.79 -22.12 -15.20
CA PHE A 10 26.80 -21.76 -14.20
C PHE A 10 28.22 -21.66 -14.78
N ARG A 11 28.61 -22.61 -15.65
CA ARG A 11 29.91 -22.56 -16.33
C ARG A 11 30.03 -21.35 -17.25
N ASN A 12 28.95 -21.00 -17.94
CA ASN A 12 28.86 -19.82 -18.80
C ASN A 12 29.00 -18.52 -18.01
N LEU A 13 28.35 -18.44 -16.85
CA LEU A 13 28.47 -17.30 -15.93
C LEU A 13 29.93 -17.09 -15.48
N ARG A 14 30.62 -18.18 -15.09
CA ARG A 14 32.03 -18.13 -14.70
C ARG A 14 32.97 -17.73 -15.83
N LYS A 15 32.66 -18.12 -17.08
CA LYS A 15 33.48 -17.78 -18.26
C LYS A 15 33.30 -16.32 -18.69
N ASN A 16 32.08 -15.78 -18.60
CA ASN A 16 31.74 -14.43 -19.04
C ASN A 16 31.39 -13.51 -17.85
N LYS A 17 32.31 -13.35 -16.90
CA LYS A 17 32.07 -12.69 -15.60
C LYS A 17 31.51 -11.27 -15.71
N ILE A 18 32.11 -10.43 -16.57
CA ILE A 18 31.69 -9.03 -16.73
C ILE A 18 30.25 -8.94 -17.25
N TYR A 19 29.94 -9.72 -18.29
CA TYR A 19 28.59 -9.76 -18.86
C TYR A 19 27.57 -10.30 -17.85
N GLY A 20 27.90 -11.40 -17.17
CA GLY A 20 27.06 -11.96 -16.12
C GLY A 20 26.78 -10.95 -15.01
N PHE A 21 27.82 -10.23 -14.57
CA PHE A 21 27.69 -9.18 -13.57
C PHE A 21 26.78 -8.05 -14.03
N ILE A 22 27.00 -7.46 -15.22
CA ILE A 22 26.18 -6.34 -15.72
C ILE A 22 24.71 -6.76 -15.87
N ASN A 23 24.44 -7.95 -16.42
CA ASN A 23 23.07 -8.42 -16.62
C ASN A 23 22.36 -8.74 -15.31
N ILE A 24 23.04 -9.43 -14.39
CA ILE A 24 22.47 -9.79 -13.09
C ILE A 24 22.25 -8.52 -12.27
N PHE A 25 23.23 -7.62 -12.20
CA PHE A 25 23.17 -6.42 -11.38
C PHE A 25 22.15 -5.40 -11.93
N GLY A 26 22.13 -5.17 -13.25
CA GLY A 26 21.14 -4.30 -13.88
C GLY A 26 19.70 -4.80 -13.69
N LEU A 27 19.48 -6.10 -13.84
CA LEU A 27 18.19 -6.71 -13.57
C LEU A 27 17.84 -6.68 -12.08
N ALA A 28 18.82 -6.88 -11.18
CA ALA A 28 18.62 -6.84 -9.74
C ALA A 28 18.19 -5.44 -9.26
N ILE A 29 18.83 -4.38 -9.77
CA ILE A 29 18.44 -3.00 -9.45
C ILE A 29 17.01 -2.73 -9.96
N GLY A 30 16.72 -3.08 -11.22
CA GLY A 30 15.38 -2.90 -11.78
C GLY A 30 14.30 -3.60 -10.96
N LEU A 31 14.55 -4.87 -10.62
CA LEU A 31 13.66 -5.65 -9.76
C LEU A 31 13.53 -5.04 -8.36
N ALA A 32 14.62 -4.58 -7.74
CA ALA A 32 14.59 -3.97 -6.42
C ALA A 32 13.73 -2.68 -6.42
N CYS A 33 13.93 -1.80 -7.41
CA CYS A 33 13.12 -0.60 -7.57
C CYS A 33 11.64 -0.92 -7.79
N THR A 34 11.33 -1.87 -8.68
CA THR A 34 9.96 -2.33 -8.92
C THR A 34 9.34 -2.90 -7.63
N ILE A 35 10.06 -3.72 -6.87
CA ILE A 35 9.57 -4.29 -5.61
C ILE A 35 9.29 -3.20 -4.58
N PHE A 36 10.18 -2.21 -4.40
CA PHE A 36 9.93 -1.09 -3.49
C PHE A 36 8.66 -0.33 -3.84
N ILE A 37 8.47 -0.02 -5.12
CA ILE A 37 7.26 0.68 -5.58
C ILE A 37 6.01 -0.17 -5.32
N LEU A 38 6.06 -1.47 -5.63
CA LEU A 38 4.92 -2.37 -5.39
C LEU A 38 4.59 -2.53 -3.90
N LEU A 39 5.61 -2.57 -3.03
CA LEU A 39 5.40 -2.60 -1.58
C LEU A 39 4.80 -1.30 -1.06
N TRP A 40 5.22 -0.16 -1.60
CA TRP A 40 4.61 1.12 -1.29
C TRP A 40 3.14 1.17 -1.76
N ILE A 41 2.84 0.69 -2.98
CA ILE A 41 1.46 0.58 -3.48
C ILE A 41 0.62 -0.34 -2.57
N ASP A 42 1.14 -1.49 -2.15
CA ASP A 42 0.45 -2.38 -1.21
C ASP A 42 0.17 -1.68 0.14
N TYR A 43 1.14 -0.93 0.65
CA TYR A 43 1.01 -0.15 1.89
C TYR A 43 -0.10 0.91 1.78
N GLU A 44 -0.13 1.68 0.69
CA GLU A 44 -1.15 2.72 0.44
C GLU A 44 -2.55 2.12 0.22
N CYS A 45 -2.63 0.98 -0.48
CA CYS A 45 -3.89 0.28 -0.72
C CYS A 45 -4.44 -0.41 0.54
N ARG A 46 -3.60 -0.72 1.53
CA ARG A 46 -3.99 -1.37 2.79
C ARG A 46 -4.27 -0.41 3.94
N PHE A 47 -4.33 0.88 3.65
CA PHE A 47 -4.64 1.89 4.64
C PHE A 47 -6.00 1.63 5.29
N ASP A 48 -6.06 1.65 6.62
CA ASP A 48 -7.23 1.30 7.45
C ASP A 48 -7.85 -0.10 7.21
N GLN A 49 -7.15 -1.02 6.53
CA GLN A 49 -7.68 -2.37 6.27
C GLN A 49 -7.38 -3.38 7.39
N PHE A 50 -6.68 -2.97 8.45
CA PHE A 50 -6.32 -3.85 9.56
C PHE A 50 -7.48 -4.16 10.52
N TYR A 51 -8.58 -3.40 10.45
CA TYR A 51 -9.79 -3.70 11.23
C TYR A 51 -10.51 -4.93 10.70
N LYS A 52 -11.07 -5.74 11.61
CA LYS A 52 -11.79 -6.98 11.29
C LYS A 52 -12.92 -6.78 10.27
N ASN A 53 -13.68 -5.69 10.43
CA ASN A 53 -14.85 -5.37 9.62
C ASN A 53 -14.61 -4.20 8.65
N SER A 54 -13.36 -3.92 8.26
CA SER A 54 -12.97 -2.72 7.47
C SER A 54 -13.83 -2.47 6.21
N LYS A 55 -14.34 -3.51 5.55
CA LYS A 55 -15.21 -3.39 4.37
C LYS A 55 -16.64 -2.94 4.67
N GLN A 56 -17.11 -3.14 5.90
CA GLN A 56 -18.46 -2.77 6.35
C GLN A 56 -18.49 -1.37 6.99
N ILE A 57 -17.33 -0.88 7.45
CA ILE A 57 -17.25 0.43 8.08
C ILE A 57 -17.39 1.53 7.03
N GLN A 58 -18.32 2.44 7.26
CA GLN A 58 -18.56 3.60 6.42
C GLN A 58 -18.34 4.87 7.23
N TRP A 59 -17.72 5.85 6.60
CA TRP A 59 -17.66 7.22 7.10
C TRP A 59 -18.84 8.00 6.54
N VAL A 60 -19.59 8.65 7.42
CA VAL A 60 -20.75 9.44 7.05
C VAL A 60 -20.30 10.86 6.71
N VAL A 61 -20.71 11.35 5.55
CA VAL A 61 -20.36 12.68 5.03
C VAL A 61 -21.60 13.47 4.65
N ARG A 62 -21.50 14.78 4.73
CA ARG A 62 -22.59 15.70 4.32
C ARG A 62 -22.28 16.24 2.93
N LYS A 63 -23.24 16.15 2.01
CA LYS A 63 -23.18 16.77 0.68
C LYS A 63 -24.05 18.01 0.68
N TYR A 64 -23.51 19.11 0.15
CA TYR A 64 -24.19 20.39 -0.01
C TYR A 64 -24.20 20.75 -1.49
N GLU A 65 -25.32 21.27 -1.95
CA GLU A 65 -25.41 21.91 -3.26
C GLU A 65 -25.43 23.43 -3.05
N ASN A 66 -24.43 24.10 -3.61
CA ASN A 66 -24.32 25.53 -3.54
C ASN A 66 -25.28 26.19 -4.55
N PRO A 67 -25.67 27.46 -4.34
CA PRO A 67 -26.54 28.19 -5.27
C PRO A 67 -25.98 28.32 -6.69
N ASP A 68 -24.66 28.20 -6.86
CA ASP A 68 -23.98 28.24 -8.16
C ASP A 68 -23.98 26.87 -8.89
N GLY A 69 -24.60 25.85 -8.30
CA GLY A 69 -24.67 24.48 -8.82
C GLY A 69 -23.45 23.62 -8.50
N SER A 70 -22.44 24.14 -7.80
CA SER A 70 -21.30 23.34 -7.33
C SER A 70 -21.69 22.47 -6.13
N THR A 71 -21.09 21.29 -6.04
CA THR A 71 -21.30 20.36 -4.92
C THR A 71 -20.11 20.41 -3.98
N ASN A 72 -20.38 20.60 -2.69
CA ASN A 72 -19.38 20.52 -1.63
C ASN A 72 -19.64 19.30 -0.74
N PHE A 73 -18.56 18.70 -0.26
CA PHE A 73 -18.63 17.64 0.75
C PHE A 73 -18.02 18.13 2.05
N SER A 74 -18.67 17.79 3.17
CA SER A 74 -18.13 18.01 4.50
C SER A 74 -17.84 16.68 5.19
N PRO A 75 -16.60 16.50 5.70
CA PRO A 75 -16.19 15.34 6.47
C PRO A 75 -16.82 15.29 7.87
N VAL A 76 -17.43 16.40 8.30
CA VAL A 76 -18.06 16.54 9.61
C VAL A 76 -19.58 16.50 9.50
N THR A 77 -20.15 15.89 10.51
CA THR A 77 -21.56 15.57 10.70
C THR A 77 -22.06 16.15 12.02
N VAL A 78 -23.38 16.15 12.19
CA VAL A 78 -24.03 16.67 13.39
C VAL A 78 -24.08 15.62 14.50
N LEU A 79 -24.10 16.07 15.76
CA LEU A 79 -24.10 15.19 16.94
C LEU A 79 -25.25 14.16 17.01
N PRO A 80 -26.52 14.51 16.69
CA PRO A 80 -27.61 13.54 16.80
C PRO A 80 -27.60 12.48 15.69
N LEU A 81 -26.83 12.69 14.61
CA LEU A 81 -26.89 11.85 13.42
C LEU A 81 -26.53 10.39 13.69
N ALA A 82 -25.53 10.14 14.53
CA ALA A 82 -25.11 8.77 14.86
C ALA A 82 -26.26 7.96 15.48
N ASN A 83 -26.93 8.53 16.49
CA ASN A 83 -28.04 7.88 17.17
C ASN A 83 -29.25 7.71 16.24
N ALA A 84 -29.57 8.71 15.41
CA ALA A 84 -30.65 8.60 14.43
C ALA A 84 -30.38 7.52 13.38
N LEU A 85 -29.13 7.37 12.92
CA LEU A 85 -28.75 6.31 11.99
C LEU A 85 -28.89 4.91 12.60
N GLU A 86 -28.42 4.72 13.84
CA GLU A 86 -28.51 3.41 14.53
C GLU A 86 -29.95 3.04 14.89
N THR A 87 -30.80 4.02 15.19
CA THR A 87 -32.19 3.77 15.63
C THR A 87 -33.19 3.64 14.48
N GLU A 88 -33.05 4.44 13.42
CA GLU A 88 -34.02 4.48 12.31
C GLU A 88 -33.71 3.50 11.18
N TYR A 89 -32.47 3.03 11.06
CA TYR A 89 -32.02 2.22 9.94
C TYR A 89 -31.47 0.87 10.42
N PRO A 90 -32.23 -0.23 10.27
CA PRO A 90 -31.81 -1.55 10.76
C PRO A 90 -30.54 -2.08 10.06
N GLU A 91 -30.20 -1.55 8.88
CA GLU A 91 -28.95 -1.88 8.18
C GLU A 91 -27.70 -1.33 8.89
N VAL A 92 -27.86 -0.40 9.82
CA VAL A 92 -26.80 0.18 10.65
C VAL A 92 -26.74 -0.59 11.96
N LEU A 93 -25.70 -1.41 12.12
CA LEU A 93 -25.50 -2.23 13.32
C LEU A 93 -25.00 -1.40 14.51
N LYS A 94 -24.12 -0.42 14.23
CA LYS A 94 -23.52 0.48 15.21
C LYS A 94 -23.17 1.82 14.56
N ALA A 95 -23.29 2.90 15.32
CA ALA A 95 -22.80 4.22 14.96
C ALA A 95 -21.91 4.79 16.07
N SER A 96 -20.81 5.44 15.69
CA SER A 96 -19.92 6.11 16.64
C SER A 96 -19.50 7.46 16.08
N ARG A 97 -19.50 8.45 16.96
CA ARG A 97 -18.92 9.77 16.72
C ARG A 97 -17.45 9.76 17.15
N PHE A 98 -16.66 10.60 16.49
CA PHE A 98 -15.24 10.81 16.74
C PHE A 98 -14.87 12.26 16.38
N ASN A 99 -13.94 12.88 17.10
CA ASN A 99 -13.48 14.22 16.76
C ASN A 99 -11.95 14.35 16.89
N ASP A 100 -11.28 14.66 15.78
CA ASP A 100 -9.84 14.90 15.73
C ASP A 100 -9.44 16.39 15.79
N ALA A 101 -10.39 17.30 16.02
CA ALA A 101 -10.12 18.74 16.07
C ALA A 101 -9.53 19.24 17.40
N PHE A 102 -9.39 18.37 18.42
CA PHE A 102 -8.88 18.75 19.75
C PHE A 102 -7.36 18.90 19.80
N GLY A 103 -6.62 18.19 18.94
CA GLY A 103 -5.17 18.31 18.81
C GLY A 103 -4.39 17.91 20.06
N GLU A 104 -3.21 18.52 20.24
CA GLU A 104 -2.31 18.26 21.37
C GLU A 104 -2.64 19.14 22.59
N PHE A 105 -2.71 18.51 23.76
CA PHE A 105 -2.89 19.21 25.04
C PHE A 105 -2.06 18.57 26.16
N PRO A 106 -1.77 19.32 27.25
CA PRO A 106 -0.92 18.80 28.31
C PRO A 106 -1.68 17.84 29.22
N ILE A 107 -1.04 16.71 29.50
CA ILE A 107 -1.50 15.66 30.40
C ILE A 107 -0.50 15.53 31.52
N ARG A 108 -1.01 15.38 32.74
CA ARG A 108 -0.25 15.34 33.97
C ARG A 108 -0.56 14.07 34.73
N TYR A 109 0.51 13.46 35.23
CA TYR A 109 0.47 12.42 36.25
C TYR A 109 1.51 12.73 37.32
N LYS A 110 1.06 12.96 38.55
CA LYS A 110 1.92 13.40 39.66
C LYS A 110 2.70 14.67 39.26
N ASN A 111 4.04 14.60 39.23
CA ASN A 111 4.91 15.74 38.88
C ASN A 111 5.37 15.74 37.41
N LYS A 112 4.88 14.81 36.58
CA LYS A 112 5.27 14.71 35.17
C LYS A 112 4.14 15.23 34.28
N THR A 113 4.49 16.12 33.35
CA THR A 113 3.58 16.63 32.32
C THR A 113 4.15 16.32 30.95
N ILE A 114 3.32 15.80 30.04
CA ILE A 114 3.66 15.60 28.63
C ILE A 114 2.52 16.13 27.76
N PHE A 115 2.81 16.47 26.51
CA PHE A 115 1.77 16.73 25.52
C PHE A 115 1.39 15.43 24.83
N ALA A 116 0.10 15.27 24.55
CA ALA A 116 -0.39 14.18 23.72
C ALA A 116 -1.62 14.62 22.92
N GLU A 117 -1.82 13.97 21.78
CA GLU A 117 -2.96 14.21 20.91
C GLU A 117 -4.20 13.47 21.46
N GLY A 118 -5.28 14.20 21.74
CA GLY A 118 -6.50 13.59 22.25
C GLY A 118 -7.70 13.80 21.36
N SER A 119 -8.56 12.79 21.32
CA SER A 119 -9.78 12.84 20.52
C SER A 119 -10.96 12.27 21.31
N PRO A 120 -12.10 12.96 21.37
CA PRO A 120 -13.29 12.37 21.95
C PRO A 120 -13.92 11.34 20.99
N ALA A 121 -14.43 10.24 21.54
CA ALA A 121 -15.14 9.20 20.80
C ALA A 121 -16.33 8.65 21.62
N ASP A 122 -17.28 7.98 20.98
CA ASP A 122 -18.33 7.22 21.67
C ASP A 122 -17.80 5.86 22.18
N GLN A 123 -18.54 5.22 23.09
CA GLN A 123 -18.23 3.87 23.58
C GLN A 123 -18.23 2.83 22.45
N ASP A 124 -19.17 2.94 21.50
CA ASP A 124 -19.28 2.04 20.35
C ASP A 124 -18.08 2.16 19.37
N PHE A 125 -17.19 3.13 19.55
CA PHE A 125 -15.98 3.29 18.73
C PHE A 125 -15.15 2.00 18.68
N PHE A 126 -14.99 1.32 19.82
CA PHE A 126 -14.22 0.08 19.90
C PHE A 126 -14.96 -1.16 19.39
N ASP A 127 -16.29 -1.07 19.22
CA ASP A 127 -17.09 -2.12 18.58
C ASP A 127 -16.99 -2.03 17.05
N ILE A 128 -16.89 -0.80 16.52
CA ILE A 128 -16.67 -0.53 15.09
C ILE A 128 -15.20 -0.78 14.71
N PHE A 129 -14.25 -0.23 15.48
CA PHE A 129 -12.82 -0.28 15.19
C PHE A 129 -12.09 -1.23 16.13
N THR A 130 -11.63 -2.36 15.59
CA THR A 130 -10.89 -3.37 16.36
C THR A 130 -9.47 -2.90 16.68
N PHE A 131 -9.22 -2.56 17.95
CA PHE A 131 -7.88 -2.27 18.48
C PHE A 131 -7.40 -3.37 19.44
N SER A 132 -6.08 -3.58 19.52
CA SER A 132 -5.48 -4.54 20.44
C SER A 132 -5.27 -3.90 21.81
N PHE A 133 -6.04 -4.34 22.81
CA PHE A 133 -5.88 -3.89 24.19
C PHE A 133 -4.74 -4.64 24.88
N LYS A 134 -3.83 -3.90 25.52
CA LYS A 134 -2.82 -4.43 26.45
C LYS A 134 -3.41 -4.61 27.85
N HIS A 135 -4.17 -3.63 28.30
CA HIS A 135 -4.84 -3.62 29.60
C HIS A 135 -6.26 -3.05 29.44
N GLY A 136 -7.19 -3.46 30.30
CA GLY A 136 -8.59 -3.04 30.25
C GLY A 136 -9.44 -3.84 29.26
N ASN A 137 -10.69 -3.38 29.04
CA ASN A 137 -11.66 -4.04 28.18
C ASN A 137 -12.35 -3.03 27.27
N ALA A 138 -12.34 -3.30 25.96
CA ALA A 138 -12.99 -2.52 24.91
C ALA A 138 -14.45 -2.14 25.23
N THR A 139 -15.25 -3.07 25.75
CA THR A 139 -16.70 -2.87 25.94
C THR A 139 -17.06 -1.91 27.08
N LYS A 140 -16.09 -1.57 27.93
CA LYS A 140 -16.26 -0.64 29.06
C LYS A 140 -15.24 0.50 29.06
N ALA A 141 -14.52 0.66 27.96
CA ALA A 141 -13.35 1.51 27.90
C ALA A 141 -13.72 3.00 27.99
N LEU A 142 -14.88 3.41 27.48
CA LEU A 142 -15.39 4.78 27.44
C LEU A 142 -16.80 4.92 28.06
N GLU A 143 -17.19 3.98 28.93
CA GLU A 143 -18.54 3.92 29.52
C GLU A 143 -18.82 5.11 30.45
N ASN A 144 -17.81 5.57 31.21
CA ASN A 144 -17.94 6.67 32.16
C ASN A 144 -17.49 7.99 31.55
N SER A 145 -18.18 9.11 31.78
CA SER A 145 -17.80 10.41 31.20
C SER A 145 -16.37 10.89 31.53
N ASN A 146 -15.77 10.34 32.59
CA ASN A 146 -14.41 10.66 33.04
C ASN A 146 -13.46 9.46 32.88
N SER A 147 -13.69 8.57 31.92
CA SER A 147 -12.75 7.51 31.57
C SER A 147 -11.81 7.92 30.44
N ILE A 148 -10.60 7.36 30.39
CA ILE A 148 -9.64 7.60 29.32
C ILE A 148 -9.00 6.30 28.86
N VAL A 149 -8.87 6.16 27.55
CA VAL A 149 -8.06 5.12 26.92
C VAL A 149 -6.79 5.75 26.39
N ILE A 150 -5.64 5.16 26.68
CA ILE A 150 -4.34 5.69 26.24
C ILE A 150 -3.61 4.69 25.34
N THR A 151 -2.77 5.18 24.44
CA THR A 151 -1.86 4.32 23.69
C THR A 151 -0.73 3.81 24.58
N LYS A 152 -0.13 2.70 24.17
CA LYS A 152 1.06 2.13 24.81
C LYS A 152 2.17 3.17 24.97
N SER A 153 2.39 4.02 23.96
CA SER A 153 3.42 5.05 24.02
C SER A 153 3.24 6.04 25.17
N ILE A 154 2.00 6.38 25.52
CA ILE A 154 1.66 7.26 26.66
C ILE A 154 1.77 6.49 27.98
N SER A 155 1.29 5.24 28.00
CA SER A 155 1.44 4.34 29.14
C SER A 155 2.91 4.20 29.54
N ASP A 156 3.79 3.87 28.59
CA ASP A 156 5.22 3.68 28.81
C ASP A 156 5.88 4.96 29.35
N LYS A 157 5.46 6.14 28.87
CA LYS A 157 5.99 7.44 29.32
C LYS A 157 5.63 7.75 30.77
N PHE A 158 4.44 7.38 31.26
CA PHE A 158 4.00 7.71 32.61
C PHE A 158 4.20 6.60 33.64
N PHE A 159 4.00 5.35 33.22
CA PHE A 159 3.88 4.17 34.07
C PHE A 159 4.94 3.11 33.78
N GLY A 160 5.71 3.23 32.68
CA GLY A 160 6.64 2.19 32.25
C GLY A 160 5.88 0.90 31.94
N GLU A 161 6.31 -0.22 32.50
CA GLU A 161 5.66 -1.54 32.30
C GLU A 161 4.53 -1.84 33.28
N SER A 162 4.20 -0.94 34.23
CA SER A 162 3.13 -1.19 35.20
C SER A 162 1.74 -0.97 34.59
N ASP A 163 0.76 -1.77 35.03
CA ASP A 163 -0.64 -1.62 34.61
C ASP A 163 -1.22 -0.27 35.10
N PRO A 164 -1.58 0.66 34.19
CA PRO A 164 -2.10 1.96 34.57
C PRO A 164 -3.62 1.97 34.80
N VAL A 165 -4.33 0.86 34.57
CA VAL A 165 -5.79 0.81 34.72
C VAL A 165 -6.21 1.13 36.16
N GLY A 166 -7.19 2.00 36.31
CA GLY A 166 -7.67 2.54 37.59
C GLY A 166 -6.88 3.73 38.13
N GLN A 167 -5.77 4.12 37.50
CA GLN A 167 -5.04 5.35 37.85
C GLN A 167 -5.75 6.58 37.28
N THR A 168 -5.61 7.72 37.95
CA THR A 168 -6.15 9.00 37.49
C THR A 168 -5.07 9.82 36.78
N LEU A 169 -5.36 10.24 35.55
CA LEU A 169 -4.61 11.23 34.79
C LEU A 169 -5.37 12.54 34.79
N GLN A 170 -4.62 13.64 34.80
CA GLN A 170 -5.17 14.99 34.65
C GLN A 170 -4.87 15.47 33.25
N PHE A 171 -5.85 15.96 32.50
CA PHE A 171 -5.57 16.69 31.28
C PHE A 171 -6.22 18.05 31.28
N GLU A 172 -5.60 18.97 30.58
CA GLU A 172 -6.04 20.35 30.49
C GLU A 172 -6.89 20.54 29.24
N LEU A 173 -8.13 20.99 29.42
CA LEU A 173 -8.98 21.48 28.34
C LEU A 173 -9.56 22.83 28.74
N TRP A 174 -9.48 23.80 27.83
CA TRP A 174 -10.09 25.13 27.94
C TRP A 174 -9.65 25.92 29.19
N GLY A 175 -8.40 25.81 29.58
CA GLY A 175 -7.79 26.43 30.75
C GLY A 175 -8.02 25.69 32.07
N GLN A 176 -8.65 24.50 32.06
CA GLN A 176 -9.02 23.75 33.26
C GLN A 176 -8.49 22.32 33.24
N TRP A 177 -8.02 21.86 34.41
CA TRP A 177 -7.56 20.49 34.61
C TRP A 177 -8.74 19.59 35.00
N TRP A 178 -8.85 18.46 34.32
CA TRP A 178 -9.90 17.48 34.54
C TRP A 178 -9.31 16.12 34.89
N ASP A 179 -9.88 15.48 35.90
CA ASP A 179 -9.50 14.15 36.35
C ASP A 179 -10.19 13.06 35.51
N PHE A 180 -9.39 12.17 34.94
CA PHE A 180 -9.82 11.04 34.14
C PHE A 180 -9.19 9.74 34.60
N MET A 181 -10.00 8.70 34.75
CA MET A 181 -9.55 7.38 35.15
C MET A 181 -9.15 6.56 33.93
N VAL A 182 -7.92 6.01 33.93
CA VAL A 182 -7.46 5.11 32.86
C VAL A 182 -8.25 3.81 32.93
N THR A 183 -8.98 3.50 31.87
CA THR A 183 -9.84 2.31 31.76
C THR A 183 -9.30 1.30 30.75
N GLY A 184 -8.38 1.72 29.89
CA GLY A 184 -7.74 0.84 28.93
C GLY A 184 -6.42 1.38 28.37
N VAL A 185 -5.57 0.46 27.96
CA VAL A 185 -4.34 0.74 27.22
C VAL A 185 -4.39 -0.04 25.91
N ILE A 186 -4.29 0.65 24.79
CA ILE A 186 -4.23 0.02 23.46
C ILE A 186 -2.81 0.05 22.90
N GLU A 187 -2.51 -0.89 22.00
CA GLU A 187 -1.30 -0.79 21.17
C GLU A 187 -1.27 0.52 20.37
N ASN A 188 -0.07 0.96 19.99
CA ASN A 188 0.08 2.17 19.19
C ASN A 188 -0.60 2.02 17.83
N ILE A 189 -1.25 3.09 17.37
CA ILE A 189 -1.95 3.12 16.10
C ILE A 189 -0.94 2.92 14.95
N PRO A 190 -1.20 2.01 14.00
CA PRO A 190 -0.35 1.85 12.82
C PRO A 190 -0.23 3.16 12.03
N LYS A 191 0.94 3.39 11.41
CA LYS A 191 1.14 4.60 10.59
C LYS A 191 0.18 4.67 9.40
N ASN A 192 -0.24 3.52 8.87
CA ASN A 192 -1.23 3.38 7.80
C ASN A 192 -2.69 3.39 8.30
N SER A 193 -2.98 4.24 9.28
CA SER A 193 -4.34 4.56 9.72
C SER A 193 -4.61 6.05 9.61
N HIS A 194 -5.85 6.41 9.27
CA HIS A 194 -6.27 7.81 9.21
C HIS A 194 -6.43 8.40 10.61
N PHE A 195 -6.65 7.57 11.63
CA PHE A 195 -6.67 8.04 13.00
C PHE A 195 -5.27 8.43 13.48
N LYS A 196 -5.21 9.58 14.14
CA LYS A 196 -4.06 10.11 14.85
C LYS A 196 -4.55 10.55 16.22
N PHE A 197 -4.24 9.76 17.23
CA PHE A 197 -4.51 10.07 18.63
C PHE A 197 -3.56 9.28 19.52
N ASP A 198 -3.19 9.89 20.63
CA ASP A 198 -2.46 9.28 21.73
C ASP A 198 -3.40 8.81 22.85
N LEU A 199 -4.58 9.41 22.93
CA LEU A 199 -5.64 9.07 23.88
C LEU A 199 -7.04 9.30 23.33
N LEU A 200 -8.01 8.59 23.90
CA LEU A 200 -9.44 8.77 23.67
C LEU A 200 -10.16 9.04 24.98
N PHE A 201 -11.13 9.96 24.93
CA PHE A 201 -12.06 10.22 26.03
C PHE A 201 -13.51 10.26 25.50
N PRO A 202 -14.54 10.08 26.35
CA PRO A 202 -15.91 9.98 25.87
C PRO A 202 -16.44 11.32 25.34
N ILE A 203 -17.19 11.30 24.23
CA ILE A 203 -17.96 12.48 23.77
C ILE A 203 -18.99 12.92 24.83
N ALA A 204 -19.51 11.97 25.63
CA ALA A 204 -20.38 12.27 26.78
C ALA A 204 -19.79 13.31 27.75
N PHE A 205 -18.46 13.37 27.87
CA PHE A 205 -17.78 14.40 28.66
C PHE A 205 -18.11 15.83 28.19
N LEU A 206 -18.17 16.01 26.87
CA LEU A 206 -18.43 17.29 26.20
C LEU A 206 -19.91 17.64 26.22
N ILE A 207 -20.78 16.65 26.01
CA ILE A 207 -22.25 16.82 26.10
C ILE A 207 -22.62 17.32 27.50
N ASN A 208 -22.06 16.71 28.55
CA ASN A 208 -22.27 17.14 29.94
C ASN A 208 -21.77 18.57 30.24
N ARG A 209 -21.04 19.20 29.30
CA ARG A 209 -20.44 20.54 29.42
C ARG A 209 -20.96 21.52 28.36
N GLY A 210 -22.12 21.23 27.76
CA GLY A 210 -22.86 22.19 26.94
C GLY A 210 -22.79 21.94 25.44
N TRP A 211 -22.23 20.81 24.99
CA TRP A 211 -22.44 20.38 23.61
C TRP A 211 -23.89 19.92 23.44
N ASP A 212 -24.61 20.56 22.53
CA ASP A 212 -26.01 20.25 22.26
C ASP A 212 -26.14 19.00 21.39
N GLU A 213 -26.51 17.90 22.02
CA GLU A 213 -26.72 16.61 21.35
C GLU A 213 -27.90 16.63 20.36
N ASN A 214 -28.78 17.64 20.42
CA ASN A 214 -29.92 17.76 19.51
C ASN A 214 -29.69 18.75 18.36
N ASN A 215 -28.47 19.30 18.23
CA ASN A 215 -28.17 20.27 17.19
C ASN A 215 -27.98 19.61 15.81
N TRP A 216 -28.99 19.70 14.96
CA TRP A 216 -29.00 19.18 13.58
C TRP A 216 -28.40 20.13 12.53
N LEU A 217 -27.96 21.33 12.92
CA LEU A 217 -27.46 22.34 11.99
C LEU A 217 -25.93 22.31 11.88
N ASN A 218 -25.26 22.30 13.03
CA ASN A 218 -23.82 22.51 13.10
C ASN A 218 -23.07 21.18 13.14
N GLY A 219 -22.28 20.90 12.08
CA GLY A 219 -21.41 19.74 12.04
C GLY A 219 -20.14 19.96 12.87
N CYS A 220 -19.87 19.08 13.83
CA CYS A 220 -18.70 19.19 14.71
C CYS A 220 -18.00 17.87 15.00
N VAL A 221 -18.52 16.73 14.51
CA VAL A 221 -17.96 15.39 14.73
C VAL A 221 -17.92 14.60 13.44
N LYS A 222 -17.00 13.65 13.32
CA LYS A 222 -17.01 12.62 12.28
C LYS A 222 -17.87 11.46 12.78
N THR A 223 -18.82 11.02 11.97
CA THR A 223 -19.66 9.86 12.30
C THR A 223 -19.22 8.67 11.46
N TYR A 224 -18.97 7.54 12.10
CA TYR A 224 -18.69 6.26 11.48
C TYR A 224 -19.80 5.29 11.80
N ILE A 225 -20.15 4.46 10.83
CA ILE A 225 -21.16 3.41 11.00
C ILE A 225 -20.59 2.05 10.61
N LEU A 226 -21.05 1.02 11.30
CA LEU A 226 -20.86 -0.37 10.91
C LEU A 226 -22.17 -0.88 10.31
N THR A 227 -22.14 -1.31 9.07
CA THR A 227 -23.34 -1.83 8.37
C THR A 227 -23.42 -3.35 8.41
N GLU A 228 -24.59 -3.88 8.07
CA GLU A 228 -24.72 -5.31 7.77
C GLU A 228 -23.79 -5.74 6.61
N PRO A 229 -23.32 -7.00 6.61
CA PRO A 229 -22.48 -7.53 5.54
C PRO A 229 -23.21 -7.52 4.18
N GLY A 230 -22.56 -6.95 3.16
CA GLY A 230 -23.06 -6.98 1.78
C GLY A 230 -23.92 -5.79 1.36
N ILE A 231 -24.19 -4.84 2.27
CA ILE A 231 -24.90 -3.60 1.95
C ILE A 231 -24.03 -2.70 1.06
N SER A 232 -24.63 -2.21 -0.02
CA SER A 232 -23.99 -1.24 -0.92
C SER A 232 -24.02 0.16 -0.30
N SER A 233 -22.86 0.79 -0.17
CA SER A 233 -22.76 2.18 0.33
C SER A 233 -23.64 3.15 -0.46
N LYS A 234 -23.80 2.93 -1.78
CA LYS A 234 -24.63 3.77 -2.65
C LYS A 234 -26.12 3.59 -2.38
N GLU A 235 -26.57 2.35 -2.16
CA GLU A 235 -27.98 2.06 -1.86
C GLU A 235 -28.37 2.64 -0.51
N LEU A 236 -27.54 2.43 0.52
CA LEU A 236 -27.79 2.99 1.83
C LEU A 236 -27.69 4.53 1.83
N SER A 237 -26.75 5.12 1.10
CA SER A 237 -26.67 6.59 0.92
C SER A 237 -27.98 7.17 0.40
N ASN A 238 -28.58 6.56 -0.63
CA ASN A 238 -29.86 7.00 -1.17
C ASN A 238 -31.00 6.91 -0.14
N LYS A 239 -30.95 5.93 0.77
CA LYS A 239 -31.98 5.71 1.81
C LYS A 239 -31.85 6.68 2.99
N ILE A 240 -30.63 7.13 3.30
CA ILE A 240 -30.34 8.04 4.42
C ILE A 240 -30.20 9.50 4.00
N ALA A 241 -30.22 9.80 2.69
CA ALA A 241 -29.90 11.11 2.14
C ALA A 241 -30.67 12.25 2.82
N ASP A 242 -31.94 12.07 3.10
CA ASP A 242 -32.85 13.09 3.63
C ASP A 242 -32.92 13.16 5.17
N ILE A 243 -32.16 12.32 5.90
CA ILE A 243 -32.30 12.20 7.37
C ILE A 243 -32.16 13.55 8.09
N ASN A 244 -31.20 14.39 7.71
CA ASN A 244 -31.03 15.70 8.34
C ASN A 244 -32.25 16.60 8.11
N LEU A 245 -32.81 16.59 6.88
CA LEU A 245 -33.96 17.38 6.51
C LEU A 245 -35.23 16.92 7.25
N ARG A 246 -35.38 15.62 7.47
CA ARG A 246 -36.50 15.03 8.23
C ARG A 246 -36.49 15.47 9.70
N HIS A 247 -35.32 15.64 10.29
CA HIS A 247 -35.18 16.08 11.69
C HIS A 247 -35.16 17.61 11.86
N HIS A 248 -34.67 18.35 10.85
CA HIS A 248 -34.64 19.80 10.91
C HIS A 248 -34.82 20.43 9.53
N PRO A 249 -35.89 21.20 9.26
CA PRO A 249 -36.21 21.73 7.93
C PRO A 249 -35.12 22.62 7.30
N GLN A 250 -34.27 23.24 8.12
CA GLN A 250 -33.15 24.06 7.64
C GLN A 250 -31.86 23.26 7.39
N ALA A 251 -31.81 21.97 7.73
CA ALA A 251 -30.65 21.10 7.54
C ALA A 251 -30.68 20.47 6.14
N THR A 252 -30.46 21.29 5.12
CA THR A 252 -30.58 20.93 3.69
C THR A 252 -29.45 20.03 3.16
N ALA A 253 -28.51 19.62 4.01
CA ALA A 253 -27.39 18.78 3.60
C ALA A 253 -27.81 17.32 3.48
N GLU A 254 -27.51 16.70 2.33
CA GLU A 254 -27.74 15.29 2.13
C GLU A 254 -26.70 14.46 2.89
N THR A 255 -27.12 13.32 3.45
CA THR A 255 -26.21 12.37 4.09
C THR A 255 -25.77 11.30 3.11
N HIS A 256 -24.46 11.13 2.96
CA HIS A 256 -23.86 10.12 2.07
C HIS A 256 -22.83 9.30 2.83
N LEU A 257 -22.50 8.13 2.28
CA LEU A 257 -21.52 7.21 2.85
C LEU A 257 -20.27 7.12 1.99
N HIS A 258 -19.12 7.22 2.64
CA HIS A 258 -17.80 6.98 2.06
C HIS A 258 -17.16 5.75 2.72
N PRO A 259 -16.86 4.67 1.99
CA PRO A 259 -16.25 3.49 2.58
C PRO A 259 -14.91 3.78 3.27
N LEU A 260 -14.68 3.19 4.45
CA LEU A 260 -13.43 3.35 5.21
C LEU A 260 -12.19 3.06 4.36
N THR A 261 -12.23 1.99 3.56
CA THR A 261 -11.12 1.56 2.70
C THR A 261 -10.79 2.55 1.58
N LYS A 262 -11.62 3.57 1.37
CA LYS A 262 -11.42 4.60 0.33
C LYS A 262 -10.95 5.94 0.89
N ILE A 263 -11.10 6.20 2.19
CA ILE A 263 -10.81 7.52 2.81
C ILE A 263 -9.42 8.04 2.45
N HIS A 264 -8.42 7.16 2.43
CA HIS A 264 -7.03 7.55 2.16
C HIS A 264 -6.71 7.80 0.68
N LEU A 265 -7.33 7.03 -0.22
CA LEU A 265 -7.00 7.05 -1.65
C LEU A 265 -7.94 7.89 -2.49
N TYR A 266 -9.19 8.03 -2.05
CA TYR A 266 -10.23 8.74 -2.78
C TYR A 266 -10.75 9.89 -1.95
N ASP A 267 -10.70 11.06 -2.54
CA ASP A 267 -11.38 12.24 -2.02
C ASP A 267 -12.91 12.02 -2.14
N LEU A 268 -13.68 12.83 -1.42
CA LEU A 268 -15.14 12.68 -1.33
C LEU A 268 -15.85 12.91 -2.68
N ASP A 269 -15.20 13.63 -3.60
CA ASP A 269 -15.66 13.87 -4.97
C ASP A 269 -15.23 12.77 -5.97
N GLY A 270 -14.49 11.75 -5.51
CA GLY A 270 -14.01 10.64 -6.32
C GLY A 270 -12.61 10.81 -6.92
N GLY A 271 -11.98 11.99 -6.74
CA GLY A 271 -10.59 12.24 -7.10
C GLY A 271 -9.60 11.68 -6.07
N GLY A 272 -8.51 12.43 -5.84
CA GLY A 272 -7.59 12.18 -4.74
C GLY A 272 -6.33 11.39 -5.09
N ARG A 273 -5.75 10.79 -4.05
CA ARG A 273 -4.38 10.23 -4.06
C ARG A 273 -4.22 8.98 -4.91
N ILE A 274 -5.31 8.33 -5.32
CA ILE A 274 -5.30 7.16 -6.18
C ILE A 274 -4.51 7.38 -7.48
N ILE A 275 -4.44 8.63 -7.98
CA ILE A 275 -3.66 8.96 -9.16
C ILE A 275 -2.17 8.65 -9.00
N TYR A 276 -1.61 8.88 -7.81
CA TYR A 276 -0.20 8.57 -7.51
C TYR A 276 0.05 7.07 -7.51
N VAL A 277 -0.91 6.28 -7.02
CA VAL A 277 -0.84 4.81 -7.08
C VAL A 277 -0.77 4.34 -8.53
N TYR A 278 -1.59 4.90 -9.43
CA TYR A 278 -1.56 4.56 -10.85
C TYR A 278 -0.26 5.02 -11.55
N ILE A 279 0.22 6.23 -11.25
CA ILE A 279 1.48 6.75 -11.79
C ILE A 279 2.64 5.85 -11.36
N PHE A 280 2.76 5.52 -10.08
CA PHE A 280 3.82 4.65 -9.58
C PHE A 280 3.70 3.22 -10.11
N ALA A 281 2.49 2.68 -10.28
CA ALA A 281 2.30 1.39 -10.92
C ALA A 281 2.82 1.39 -12.37
N ALA A 282 2.54 2.45 -13.14
CA ALA A 282 3.05 2.60 -14.50
C ALA A 282 4.59 2.72 -14.52
N ILE A 283 5.17 3.51 -13.60
CA ILE A 283 6.64 3.64 -13.45
C ILE A 283 7.27 2.28 -13.13
N ALA A 284 6.69 1.50 -12.21
CA ALA A 284 7.20 0.18 -11.85
C ALA A 284 7.22 -0.78 -13.05
N ILE A 285 6.19 -0.73 -13.89
CA ILE A 285 6.11 -1.50 -15.15
C ILE A 285 7.20 -1.03 -16.13
N PHE A 286 7.37 0.28 -16.34
CA PHE A 286 8.37 0.80 -17.26
C PHE A 286 9.80 0.46 -16.84
N ILE A 287 10.13 0.57 -15.56
CA ILE A 287 11.44 0.18 -15.01
C ILE A 287 11.71 -1.31 -15.24
N LEU A 288 10.71 -2.16 -15.00
CA LEU A 288 10.83 -3.60 -15.22
C LEU A 288 11.07 -3.92 -16.70
N VAL A 289 10.30 -3.29 -17.59
CA VAL A 289 10.44 -3.44 -19.05
C VAL A 289 11.82 -2.97 -19.53
N ILE A 290 12.29 -1.80 -19.11
CA ILE A 290 13.63 -1.28 -19.43
C ILE A 290 14.71 -2.27 -19.00
N SER A 291 14.58 -2.83 -17.80
CA SER A 291 15.54 -3.79 -17.26
C SER A 291 15.58 -5.10 -18.06
N CYS A 292 14.41 -5.59 -18.50
CA CYS A 292 14.31 -6.77 -19.34
C CYS A 292 14.87 -6.51 -20.76
N ILE A 293 14.56 -5.35 -21.35
CA ILE A 293 15.10 -4.96 -22.66
C ILE A 293 16.62 -4.84 -22.62
N ASN A 294 17.18 -4.24 -21.57
CA ASN A 294 18.62 -4.16 -21.39
C ASN A 294 19.26 -5.56 -21.33
N PHE A 295 18.65 -6.48 -20.58
CA PHE A 295 19.10 -7.87 -20.53
C PHE A 295 19.06 -8.54 -21.91
N ILE A 296 17.96 -8.38 -22.67
CA ILE A 296 17.80 -8.91 -24.04
C ILE A 296 18.90 -8.37 -24.95
N ASN A 297 19.14 -7.06 -24.92
CA ASN A 297 20.11 -6.38 -25.77
C ASN A 297 21.53 -6.91 -25.52
N LEU A 298 21.94 -7.01 -24.26
CA LEU A 298 23.26 -7.52 -23.89
C LEU A 298 23.39 -9.03 -24.16
N SER A 299 22.33 -9.81 -23.90
CA SER A 299 22.31 -11.26 -24.18
C SER A 299 22.46 -11.57 -25.65
N THR A 300 21.86 -10.77 -26.52
CA THR A 300 21.99 -10.91 -27.97
C THR A 300 23.43 -10.70 -28.42
N VAL A 301 24.12 -9.65 -27.94
CA VAL A 301 25.53 -9.36 -28.28
C VAL A 301 26.47 -10.50 -27.88
N VAL A 302 26.28 -11.07 -26.69
CA VAL A 302 27.12 -12.19 -26.23
C VAL A 302 26.82 -13.47 -27.00
N SER A 303 25.58 -13.65 -27.41
CA SER A 303 25.16 -14.82 -28.15
C SER A 303 25.72 -14.85 -29.57
N GLU A 304 25.90 -13.69 -30.21
CA GLU A 304 26.65 -13.58 -31.48
C GLU A 304 28.06 -14.16 -31.36
N LYS A 305 28.75 -13.95 -30.23
CA LYS A 305 30.08 -14.53 -29.96
C LYS A 305 30.04 -16.05 -29.77
N ARG A 306 28.87 -16.62 -29.41
CA ARG A 306 28.64 -18.06 -29.22
C ARG A 306 28.11 -18.77 -30.48
N THR A 307 27.96 -18.07 -31.60
CA THR A 307 27.43 -18.63 -32.86
C THR A 307 28.22 -19.85 -33.34
N LYS A 308 29.56 -19.85 -33.24
CA LYS A 308 30.40 -20.99 -33.62
C LYS A 308 30.15 -22.23 -32.74
N GLU A 309 29.95 -22.05 -31.43
CA GLU A 309 29.61 -23.14 -30.50
C GLU A 309 28.26 -23.78 -30.85
N ILE A 310 27.27 -22.96 -31.21
CA ILE A 310 25.95 -23.41 -31.62
C ILE A 310 26.02 -24.17 -32.95
N GLY A 311 26.83 -23.70 -33.90
CA GLY A 311 27.09 -24.37 -35.17
C GLY A 311 27.63 -25.79 -34.98
N VAL A 312 28.65 -25.95 -34.13
CA VAL A 312 29.24 -27.26 -33.78
C VAL A 312 28.21 -28.19 -33.11
N ARG A 313 27.34 -27.65 -32.24
CA ARG A 313 26.28 -28.46 -31.60
C ARG A 313 25.23 -28.94 -32.59
N LYS A 314 24.84 -28.09 -33.55
CA LYS A 314 23.86 -28.46 -34.59
C LYS A 314 24.42 -29.50 -35.54
N THR A 315 25.69 -29.41 -35.93
CA THR A 315 26.35 -30.46 -36.73
C THR A 315 26.49 -31.77 -35.96
N ALA A 316 26.65 -31.71 -34.63
CA ALA A 316 26.62 -32.88 -33.74
C ALA A 316 25.20 -33.41 -33.43
N GLY A 317 24.15 -32.91 -34.10
CA GLY A 317 22.78 -33.43 -33.99
C GLY A 317 21.86 -32.73 -32.98
N ALA A 318 22.26 -31.60 -32.39
CA ALA A 318 21.40 -30.85 -31.46
C ALA A 318 20.18 -30.24 -32.17
N ARG A 319 18.98 -30.51 -31.64
CA ARG A 319 17.71 -29.99 -32.19
C ARG A 319 17.50 -28.52 -31.80
N ARG A 320 16.78 -27.75 -32.64
CA ARG A 320 16.47 -26.32 -32.39
C ARG A 320 15.86 -26.09 -31.00
N PHE A 321 14.90 -26.91 -30.60
CA PHE A 321 14.24 -26.82 -29.30
C PHE A 321 15.20 -27.02 -28.12
N GLN A 322 16.17 -27.94 -28.22
CA GLN A 322 17.15 -28.20 -27.16
C GLN A 322 18.06 -26.99 -26.92
N LEU A 323 18.43 -26.28 -27.98
CA LEU A 323 19.22 -25.05 -27.90
C LEU A 323 18.40 -23.89 -27.32
N GLY A 324 17.16 -23.72 -27.78
CA GLY A 324 16.24 -22.71 -27.25
C GLY A 324 15.97 -22.89 -25.76
N ALA A 325 15.63 -24.11 -25.34
CA ALA A 325 15.40 -24.44 -23.93
C ALA A 325 16.65 -24.20 -23.06
N GLN A 326 17.85 -24.49 -23.58
CA GLN A 326 19.10 -24.20 -22.86
C GLN A 326 19.27 -22.70 -22.60
N PHE A 327 19.08 -21.84 -23.61
CA PHE A 327 19.20 -20.39 -23.45
C PHE A 327 18.13 -19.82 -22.52
N LEU A 328 16.89 -20.30 -22.62
CA LEU A 328 15.80 -19.89 -21.74
C LEU A 328 16.11 -20.24 -20.28
N ILE A 329 16.63 -21.45 -20.00
CA ILE A 329 17.05 -21.86 -18.66
C ILE A 329 18.23 -21.00 -18.17
N GLU A 330 19.19 -20.64 -19.03
CA GLU A 330 20.28 -19.73 -18.66
C GLU A 330 19.74 -18.34 -18.26
N SER A 331 18.76 -17.79 -19.00
CA SER A 331 18.12 -16.51 -18.67
C SER A 331 17.29 -16.57 -17.38
N ILE A 332 16.50 -17.62 -17.18
CA ILE A 332 15.76 -17.83 -15.93
C ILE A 332 16.71 -17.94 -14.75
N PHE A 333 17.84 -18.65 -14.92
CA PHE A 333 18.86 -18.78 -13.88
C PHE A 333 19.48 -17.42 -13.51
N TYR A 334 19.81 -16.58 -14.49
CA TYR A 334 20.31 -15.22 -14.20
C TYR A 334 19.25 -14.33 -13.56
N SER A 335 18.00 -14.42 -14.00
CA SER A 335 16.87 -13.70 -13.39
C SER A 335 16.67 -14.11 -11.93
N PHE A 336 16.77 -15.40 -11.63
CA PHE A 336 16.66 -15.91 -10.27
C PHE A 336 17.78 -15.37 -9.36
N ILE A 337 19.02 -15.36 -9.82
CA ILE A 337 20.13 -14.76 -9.05
C ILE A 337 19.90 -13.26 -8.85
N ALA A 338 19.50 -12.54 -9.91
CA ALA A 338 19.19 -11.13 -9.85
C ALA A 338 18.07 -10.83 -8.85
N PHE A 339 17.04 -11.68 -8.81
CA PHE A 339 15.94 -11.60 -7.87
C PHE A 339 16.39 -11.81 -6.42
N CYS A 340 17.24 -12.81 -6.13
CA CYS A 340 17.81 -12.98 -4.79
C CYS A 340 18.61 -11.75 -4.35
N ILE A 341 19.39 -11.15 -5.25
CA ILE A 341 20.13 -9.91 -4.99
C ILE A 341 19.16 -8.74 -4.78
N ALA A 342 18.09 -8.65 -5.57
CA ALA A 342 17.06 -7.63 -5.42
C ALA A 342 16.39 -7.69 -4.04
N LEU A 343 16.02 -8.88 -3.57
CA LEU A 343 15.47 -9.07 -2.22
C LEU A 343 16.45 -8.62 -1.13
N PHE A 344 17.74 -8.95 -1.29
CA PHE A 344 18.77 -8.49 -0.37
C PHE A 344 18.88 -6.96 -0.37
N ILE A 345 18.88 -6.32 -1.54
CA ILE A 345 18.88 -4.85 -1.67
C ILE A 345 17.64 -4.25 -0.99
N VAL A 346 16.47 -4.83 -1.21
CA VAL A 346 15.21 -4.33 -0.63
C VAL A 346 15.26 -4.40 0.89
N GLU A 347 15.65 -5.53 1.46
CA GLU A 347 15.75 -5.69 2.91
C GLU A 347 16.78 -4.71 3.51
N PHE A 348 17.96 -4.62 2.89
CA PHE A 348 19.04 -3.75 3.34
C PHE A 348 18.70 -2.25 3.25
N CYS A 349 18.03 -1.82 2.17
CA CYS A 349 17.66 -0.42 1.95
C CYS A 349 16.29 -0.05 2.57
N SER A 350 15.51 -1.02 3.07
CA SER A 350 14.19 -0.76 3.65
C SER A 350 14.17 0.27 4.79
N PRO A 351 15.16 0.35 5.70
CA PRO A 351 15.12 1.34 6.78
C PRO A 351 15.27 2.77 6.24
N VAL A 352 16.17 2.96 5.26
CA VAL A 352 16.38 4.25 4.59
C VAL A 352 15.14 4.66 3.80
N PHE A 353 14.52 3.69 3.10
CA PHE A 353 13.28 3.92 2.38
C PHE A 353 12.12 4.32 3.31
N ASN A 354 11.97 3.63 4.44
CA ASN A 354 10.94 3.92 5.44
C ASN A 354 11.11 5.30 6.08
N GLN A 355 12.35 5.75 6.27
CA GLN A 355 12.63 7.09 6.76
C GLN A 355 12.24 8.16 5.72
N PHE A 356 12.63 7.96 4.46
CA PHE A 356 12.32 8.90 3.38
C PHE A 356 10.82 8.97 3.06
N ALA A 357 10.17 7.81 2.94
CA ALA A 357 8.76 7.72 2.61
C ALA A 357 7.84 7.93 3.83
N SER A 358 8.41 8.08 5.04
CA SER A 358 7.67 8.14 6.31
C SER A 358 6.76 6.92 6.57
N THR A 359 7.03 5.79 5.93
CA THR A 359 6.24 4.56 6.01
C THR A 359 6.85 3.55 7.01
N THR A 360 6.17 2.41 7.18
CA THR A 360 6.67 1.26 7.97
C THR A 360 6.62 -0.02 7.14
N ILE A 361 7.12 0.06 5.90
CA ILE A 361 7.14 -1.07 4.98
C ILE A 361 8.13 -2.10 5.50
N LYS A 362 7.64 -3.30 5.75
CA LYS A 362 8.45 -4.48 6.07
C LYS A 362 8.17 -5.56 5.04
N LEU A 363 9.20 -6.32 4.68
CA LEU A 363 9.02 -7.51 3.87
C LEU A 363 8.33 -8.58 4.72
N ASN A 364 7.01 -8.67 4.57
CA ASN A 364 6.24 -9.79 5.10
C ASN A 364 6.31 -10.94 4.10
N TYR A 365 7.08 -11.97 4.42
CA TYR A 365 7.22 -13.20 3.63
C TYR A 365 5.98 -14.11 3.75
N THR A 366 4.79 -13.55 3.54
CA THR A 366 3.55 -14.32 3.45
C THR A 366 3.55 -15.10 2.14
N GLY A 367 2.99 -16.32 2.14
CA GLY A 367 2.99 -17.20 0.95
C GLY A 367 2.48 -16.52 -0.33
N SER A 368 1.47 -15.66 -0.23
CA SER A 368 0.92 -14.91 -1.37
C SER A 368 1.91 -13.91 -1.97
N ILE A 369 2.68 -13.20 -1.13
CA ILE A 369 3.67 -12.19 -1.56
C ILE A 369 4.87 -12.88 -2.21
N ILE A 370 5.34 -13.98 -1.62
CA ILE A 370 6.41 -14.80 -2.20
C ILE A 370 6.00 -15.28 -3.60
N LEU A 371 4.76 -15.73 -3.77
CA LEU A 371 4.25 -16.19 -5.06
C LEU A 371 4.25 -15.07 -6.11
N TRP A 372 3.86 -13.85 -5.72
CA TRP A 372 3.97 -12.67 -6.58
C TRP A 372 5.41 -12.37 -7.00
N PHE A 373 6.33 -12.37 -6.05
CA PHE A 373 7.74 -12.10 -6.34
C PHE A 373 8.38 -13.16 -7.24
N VAL A 374 8.10 -14.44 -6.99
CA VAL A 374 8.52 -15.54 -7.86
C VAL A 374 7.91 -15.38 -9.25
N GLY A 375 6.64 -14.96 -9.33
CA GLY A 375 5.95 -14.64 -10.59
C GLY A 375 6.67 -13.56 -11.39
N ILE A 376 7.08 -12.46 -10.76
CA ILE A 376 7.84 -11.38 -11.40
C ILE A 376 9.22 -11.87 -11.87
N ALA A 377 9.94 -12.65 -11.07
CA ALA A 377 11.26 -13.17 -11.44
C ALA A 377 11.17 -14.15 -12.63
N LEU A 378 10.16 -15.02 -12.64
CA LEU A 378 9.88 -15.92 -13.75
C LEU A 378 9.48 -15.16 -15.01
N PHE A 379 8.58 -14.17 -14.88
CA PHE A 379 8.18 -13.31 -15.97
C PHE A 379 9.39 -12.60 -16.59
N ALA A 380 10.22 -11.96 -15.77
CA ALA A 380 11.43 -11.27 -16.23
C ALA A 380 12.41 -12.24 -16.92
N GLY A 381 12.62 -13.44 -16.38
CA GLY A 381 13.51 -14.45 -16.94
C GLY A 381 13.01 -15.03 -18.28
N ILE A 382 11.72 -15.30 -18.37
CA ILE A 382 11.07 -15.79 -19.60
C ILE A 382 11.08 -14.67 -20.65
N PHE A 383 10.57 -13.49 -20.32
CA PHE A 383 10.48 -12.36 -21.25
C PHE A 383 11.87 -11.99 -21.80
N SER A 384 12.88 -11.96 -20.92
CA SER A 384 14.25 -11.62 -21.32
C SER A 384 14.97 -12.75 -22.08
N GLY A 385 14.53 -14.01 -21.91
CA GLY A 385 15.12 -15.19 -22.55
C GLY A 385 14.46 -15.61 -23.86
N ILE A 386 13.20 -15.24 -24.09
CA ILE A 386 12.44 -15.60 -25.31
C ILE A 386 13.20 -15.12 -26.56
N TYR A 387 13.60 -13.86 -26.61
CA TYR A 387 14.22 -13.29 -27.80
C TYR A 387 15.56 -13.97 -28.18
N PRO A 388 16.57 -14.07 -27.27
CA PRO A 388 17.78 -14.83 -27.57
C PRO A 388 17.50 -16.29 -27.94
N SER A 389 16.54 -16.95 -27.27
CA SER A 389 16.23 -18.35 -27.53
C SER A 389 15.72 -18.59 -28.96
N ILE A 390 14.88 -17.70 -29.50
CA ILE A 390 14.32 -17.80 -30.85
C ILE A 390 15.37 -17.46 -31.91
N VAL A 391 16.10 -16.35 -31.72
CA VAL A 391 17.13 -15.90 -32.66
C VAL A 391 18.25 -16.93 -32.81
N LEU A 392 18.68 -17.55 -31.70
CA LEU A 392 19.79 -18.49 -31.71
C LEU A 392 19.38 -19.92 -32.08
N SER A 393 18.18 -20.34 -31.70
CA SER A 393 17.68 -21.65 -32.11
C SER A 393 17.40 -21.73 -33.61
N SER A 394 17.13 -20.59 -34.27
CA SER A 394 16.88 -20.52 -35.72
C SER A 394 18.17 -20.46 -36.57
N ALA A 395 19.31 -20.04 -36.02
CA ALA A 395 20.57 -19.87 -36.75
C ALA A 395 21.07 -21.18 -37.42
N SER A 396 21.26 -21.24 -38.74
CA SER A 396 21.66 -22.49 -39.40
C SER A 396 23.14 -22.86 -39.12
N ALA A 397 23.48 -24.15 -39.18
CA ALA A 397 24.86 -24.61 -39.00
C ALA A 397 25.79 -24.07 -40.09
N ILE A 398 25.29 -23.89 -41.31
CA ILE A 398 26.04 -23.39 -42.47
C ILE A 398 26.38 -21.91 -42.30
N ASP A 399 25.43 -21.13 -41.75
CA ASP A 399 25.64 -19.69 -41.52
C ASP A 399 26.64 -19.41 -40.39
N ALA A 400 26.81 -20.36 -39.45
CA ALA A 400 27.77 -20.23 -38.36
C ALA A 400 29.24 -20.26 -38.83
N PHE A 401 29.52 -20.84 -40.01
CA PHE A 401 30.86 -21.00 -40.56
C PHE A 401 31.18 -20.07 -41.76
N LYS A 402 30.21 -19.30 -42.28
CA LYS A 402 30.47 -18.24 -43.28
C LYS A 402 31.17 -17.02 -42.66
N THR A 403 31.97 -16.30 -43.44
CA THR A 403 32.79 -15.14 -43.03
C THR A 403 31.95 -14.04 -42.35
N MET A 404 32.46 -13.46 -41.26
CA MET A 404 31.74 -12.48 -40.40
C MET A 404 31.03 -11.34 -41.15
N ARG A 405 31.55 -10.90 -42.31
CA ARG A 405 30.98 -9.83 -43.14
C ARG A 405 29.66 -10.21 -43.84
N SER A 406 29.43 -11.51 -44.07
CA SER A 406 28.18 -12.06 -44.62
C SER A 406 27.12 -12.34 -43.54
N GLN A 407 27.53 -12.53 -42.28
CA GLN A 407 26.62 -12.79 -41.16
C GLN A 407 25.79 -11.54 -40.81
N GLN A 408 26.35 -10.34 -40.96
CA GLN A 408 25.67 -9.06 -40.69
C GLN A 408 24.51 -8.76 -41.66
N LYS A 409 24.52 -9.38 -42.87
CA LYS A 409 23.50 -9.20 -43.92
C LYS A 409 22.39 -10.27 -43.91
N LEU A 410 22.59 -11.42 -43.25
CA LEU A 410 21.62 -12.54 -43.23
C LEU A 410 20.72 -12.59 -41.99
N TYR A 411 21.11 -11.98 -40.87
CA TYR A 411 20.19 -11.76 -39.75
C TYR A 411 19.26 -10.59 -40.10
N GLY A 412 18.21 -10.82 -40.87
CA GLY A 412 17.24 -9.81 -41.33
C GLY A 412 16.43 -9.10 -40.23
N TRP A 413 16.79 -9.24 -38.96
CA TRP A 413 16.12 -8.61 -37.82
C TRP A 413 17.03 -7.68 -36.96
N PRO A 414 18.02 -6.91 -37.50
CA PRO A 414 18.70 -5.87 -36.72
C PRO A 414 17.73 -4.73 -36.34
N SER A 415 16.58 -4.67 -37.04
CA SER A 415 15.48 -3.75 -36.78
C SER A 415 14.89 -3.93 -35.39
N LEU A 416 14.62 -5.16 -34.93
CA LEU A 416 14.00 -5.34 -33.61
C LEU A 416 14.88 -4.88 -32.45
N ARG A 417 16.20 -5.15 -32.48
CA ARG A 417 17.09 -4.64 -31.44
C ARG A 417 17.13 -3.10 -31.46
N LYS A 418 17.22 -2.48 -32.64
CA LYS A 418 17.18 -1.02 -32.78
C LYS A 418 15.85 -0.43 -32.29
N ILE A 419 14.73 -1.10 -32.57
CA ILE A 419 13.39 -0.74 -32.10
C ILE A 419 13.33 -0.86 -30.57
N LEU A 420 13.78 -1.97 -29.98
CA LEU A 420 13.78 -2.19 -28.53
C LEU A 420 14.65 -1.16 -27.81
N VAL A 421 15.83 -0.85 -28.34
CA VAL A 421 16.72 0.20 -27.80
C VAL A 421 16.07 1.58 -27.94
N GLY A 422 15.52 1.91 -29.11
CA GLY A 422 14.80 3.18 -29.32
C GLY A 422 13.61 3.33 -28.37
N PHE A 423 12.84 2.26 -28.19
CA PHE A 423 11.73 2.20 -27.24
C PHE A 423 12.20 2.35 -25.78
N GLN A 424 13.31 1.72 -25.39
CA GLN A 424 13.90 1.87 -24.07
C GLN A 424 14.32 3.33 -23.81
N PHE A 425 14.98 3.98 -24.77
CA PHE A 425 15.37 5.39 -24.65
C PHE A 425 14.13 6.30 -24.59
N MET A 426 13.12 6.03 -25.40
CA MET A 426 11.84 6.75 -25.35
C MET A 426 11.19 6.64 -23.97
N LEU A 427 11.08 5.43 -23.41
CA LEU A 427 10.55 5.22 -22.05
C LEU A 427 11.38 5.94 -20.99
N SER A 428 12.71 5.92 -21.12
CA SER A 428 13.60 6.61 -20.18
C SER A 428 13.42 8.13 -20.24
N ILE A 429 13.25 8.70 -21.44
CA ILE A 429 12.97 10.13 -21.63
C ILE A 429 11.60 10.50 -21.07
N ILE A 430 10.57 9.69 -21.32
CA ILE A 430 9.22 9.90 -20.76
C ILE A 430 9.29 9.91 -19.23
N LEU A 431 10.03 8.97 -18.62
CA LEU A 431 10.22 8.93 -17.18
C LEU A 431 10.96 10.17 -16.65
N ILE A 432 12.00 10.64 -17.34
CA ILE A 432 12.77 11.83 -16.93
C ILE A 432 11.98 13.13 -17.08
N ILE A 433 11.09 13.23 -18.08
CA ILE A 433 10.25 14.42 -18.28
C ILE A 433 9.03 14.40 -17.35
N GLY A 434 8.49 13.20 -17.08
CA GLY A 434 7.27 13.03 -16.29
C GLY A 434 7.47 12.97 -14.78
N VAL A 435 8.68 12.68 -14.31
CA VAL A 435 9.12 12.81 -12.90
C VAL A 435 9.75 14.18 -12.72
#